data_AF-A0A843BHA4-F1
#
_entry.id   AF-A0A843BHA4-F1
#
_cell.length_a   1.000
_cell.length_b   1.000
_cell.length_c   1.000
_cell.angle_alpha   90.00
_cell.angle_beta   90.00
_cell.angle_gamma   90.00
#
_symmetry.space_group_name_H-M   'P 1'
#
loop_
_entity.id
_entity.type
_entity.pdbx_description
1 polymer ?
#
loop_
_entity_poly.entity_id
_entity_poly.type
_entity_poly.pdbx_seq_one_letter_code
_entity_poly.pdbx_strand_id
1 'polypeptide(L)' 'MTKTLYRHPDGMGTIRHDAQTQTLHLINALDGTEAYALIGPHGLRELAAKLLALADKLEC' A
#
# COMPACT_ATOMS: atom_id res chain seq x y z
N MET A 1 10.95 -8.67 -6.80
CA MET A 1 10.98 -8.92 -5.34
C MET A 1 9.77 -8.22 -4.75
N THR A 2 8.88 -8.98 -4.12
CA THR A 2 7.67 -8.44 -3.48
C THR A 2 7.92 -8.12 -2.01
N LYS A 3 7.48 -6.96 -1.54
CA LYS A 3 7.57 -6.53 -0.13
C LYS A 3 6.19 -6.16 0.39
N THR A 4 5.76 -6.78 1.49
CA THR A 4 4.57 -6.35 2.22
C THR A 4 4.88 -5.05 2.96
N LEU A 5 4.07 -4.03 2.70
CA LEU A 5 4.18 -2.72 3.35
C LEU A 5 3.22 -2.59 4.53
N TYR A 6 2.05 -3.21 4.43
CA TYR A 6 1.04 -3.21 5.48
C TYR A 6 0.24 -4.51 5.45
N ARG A 7 -0.13 -4.99 6.64
CA ARG A 7 -1.11 -6.05 6.84
C ARG A 7 -2.04 -5.63 7.97
N HIS A 8 -3.33 -5.63 7.70
CA HIS A 8 -4.35 -5.35 8.70
C HIS A 8 -4.35 -6.46 9.77
N PRO A 9 -4.64 -6.17 11.05
CA PRO A 9 -4.57 -7.16 12.13
C PRO A 9 -5.46 -8.40 11.96
N ASP A 10 -6.58 -8.29 11.25
CA ASP A 10 -7.44 -9.43 10.90
C ASP A 10 -6.86 -10.32 9.79
N GLY A 11 -5.75 -9.92 9.17
CA GLY A 11 -5.09 -10.60 8.06
C GLY A 11 -5.75 -10.40 6.69
N MET A 12 -6.88 -9.70 6.60
CA MET A 12 -7.69 -9.61 5.39
C MET A 12 -7.29 -8.44 4.48
N GLY A 13 -6.83 -7.33 5.03
CA GLY A 13 -6.31 -6.20 4.26
C GLY A 13 -4.79 -6.25 4.10
N THR A 14 -4.27 -6.20 2.88
CA THR A 14 -2.81 -6.19 2.64
C THR A 14 -2.42 -5.16 1.58
N ILE A 15 -1.32 -4.43 1.84
CA ILE A 15 -0.64 -3.59 0.84
C ILE A 15 0.74 -4.19 0.54
N ARG A 16 1.03 -4.42 -0.74
CA ARG A 16 2.31 -4.98 -1.21
C ARG A 16 2.90 -4.13 -2.32
N HIS A 17 4.22 -4.03 -2.37
CA HIS A 17 4.95 -3.48 -3.52
C HIS A 17 5.71 -4.58 -4.25
N ASP A 18 5.64 -4.61 -5.57
CA ASP A 18 6.45 -5.48 -6.42
C ASP A 18 7.48 -4.66 -7.20
N ALA A 19 8.76 -4.91 -6.93
CA ALA A 19 9.86 -4.23 -7.59
C ALA A 19 10.09 -4.66 -9.05
N GLN A 20 9.61 -5.84 -9.46
CA GLN A 20 9.77 -6.31 -10.85
C GLN A 20 8.81 -5.57 -11.79
N THR A 21 7.57 -5.41 -11.37
CA THR A 21 6.51 -4.75 -12.15
C THR A 21 6.35 -3.27 -11.80
N GLN A 22 7.03 -2.79 -10.76
CA GLN A 22 6.88 -1.44 -10.21
C GLN A 22 5.41 -1.13 -9.88
N THR A 23 4.76 -2.03 -9.17
CA THR A 23 3.34 -1.93 -8.81
C THR A 23 3.13 -1.91 -7.30
N LEU A 24 2.12 -1.16 -6.86
CA LEU A 24 1.55 -1.24 -5.52
C LEU A 24 0.22 -1.97 -5.61
N HIS A 25 0.06 -3.02 -4.83
CA HIS A 25 -1.12 -3.87 -4.77
C HIS A 25 -1.87 -3.62 -3.46
N LEU A 26 -3.19 -3.45 -3.57
CA LEU A 26 -4.14 -3.49 -2.47
C LEU A 26 -4.95 -4.79 -2.61
N ILE A 27 -4.93 -5.61 -1.57
CA ILE A 27 -5.58 -6.92 -1.55
C ILE A 27 -6.58 -6.93 -0.39
N ASN A 28 -7.83 -7.25 -0.70
CA ASN A 28 -8.88 -7.59 0.25
C ASN A 28 -9.17 -9.09 0.17
N ALA A 29 -8.69 -9.85 1.14
CA ALA A 29 -8.89 -11.30 1.17
C ALA A 29 -10.32 -11.72 1.54
N LEU A 30 -11.14 -10.82 2.10
CA LEU A 30 -12.53 -11.12 2.49
C LEU A 30 -13.41 -11.40 1.27
N ASP A 31 -13.26 -10.59 0.21
CA ASP A 31 -14.03 -10.71 -1.03
C ASP A 31 -13.16 -11.14 -2.24
N GLY A 32 -11.87 -11.35 -2.02
CA GLY A 32 -10.91 -11.73 -3.07
C GLY A 32 -10.54 -10.58 -4.00
N THR A 33 -10.87 -9.33 -3.66
CA THR A 33 -10.56 -8.18 -4.51
C THR A 33 -9.07 -7.86 -4.46
N GLU A 34 -8.48 -7.68 -5.64
CA GLU A 34 -7.14 -7.16 -5.80
C GLU A 34 -7.15 -5.99 -6.79
N ALA A 35 -6.53 -4.89 -6.40
CA ALA A 35 -6.32 -3.72 -7.25
C ALA A 35 -4.85 -3.33 -7.22
N TYR A 36 -4.36 -2.70 -8.29
CA TYR A 36 -2.99 -2.23 -8.35
C TYR A 36 -2.85 -0.89 -9.07
N ALA A 37 -1.74 -0.21 -8.78
CA ALA A 37 -1.30 0.97 -9.51
C ALA A 37 0.19 0.85 -9.86
N LEU A 38 0.59 1.36 -11.02
CA LEU A 38 2.00 1.57 -11.35
C LEU A 38 2.57 2.64 -10.44
N ILE A 39 3.73 2.37 -9.83
CA ILE A 39 4.39 3.31 -8.94
C ILE A 39 5.91 3.18 -9.02
N GLY A 40 6.56 4.26 -9.42
CA GLY A 40 8.02 4.36 -9.38
C GLY A 40 8.53 4.83 -8.01
N PRO A 41 9.86 4.87 -7.81
CA PRO A 41 10.47 5.36 -6.57
C PRO A 41 10.05 6.77 -6.17
N HIS A 42 9.82 7.67 -7.15
CA HIS A 42 9.36 9.02 -6.87
C HIS A 42 7.91 9.03 -6.33
N GLY A 43 6.98 8.36 -7.03
CA GLY A 43 5.60 8.24 -6.58
C GLY A 43 5.47 7.55 -5.21
N LEU A 44 6.33 6.58 -4.89
CA LEU A 44 6.38 5.96 -3.56
C LEU A 44 6.73 6.98 -2.46
N ARG A 45 7.69 7.87 -2.70
CA ARG A 45 8.05 8.92 -1.73
C ARG A 45 6.92 9.91 -1.54
N GLU A 46 6.27 10.33 -2.62
CA GLU A 46 5.11 11.21 -2.54
C GLU A 46 3.94 10.58 -1.78
N LEU A 47 3.62 9.32 -2.08
CA LEU A 47 2.57 8.58 -1.38
C LEU A 47 2.88 8.46 0.11
N ALA A 48 4.12 8.12 0.47
CA ALA A 48 4.54 8.03 1.87
C ALA A 48 4.37 9.37 2.61
N ALA A 49 4.78 10.49 2.01
CA ALA A 49 4.62 11.82 2.60
C ALA A 49 3.14 12.19 2.82
N LYS A 50 2.26 11.85 1.86
CA LYS A 50 0.82 12.09 1.99
C LYS A 50 0.17 11.22 3.05
N LEU A 51 0.58 9.96 3.16
CA LEU A 51 0.09 9.05 4.20
C LEU A 51 0.49 9.51 5.60
N LEU A 52 1.73 9.97 5.78
CA LEU A 52 2.20 10.54 7.05
C LEU A 52 1.36 11.77 7.44
N ALA A 53 1.23 12.73 6.53
CA ALA A 53 0.43 13.94 6.78
C ALA A 53 -1.07 13.64 7.01
N LEU A 54 -1.59 12.53 6.47
CA LEU A 54 -2.95 12.08 6.75
C LEU A 54 -3.06 11.50 8.16
N ALA A 55 -2.10 10.67 8.59
CA ALA A 55 -2.07 10.09 9.93
C ALA A 55 -2.05 11.18 11.00
N ASP A 56 -1.16 12.18 10.86
CA ASP A 56 -1.05 13.32 11.79
C ASP A 56 -2.39 14.07 11.94
N LYS A 57 -3.20 14.15 10.87
CA LYS A 57 -4.52 14.79 10.90
C LYS A 57 -5.61 13.95 11.55
N LEU A 58 -5.50 12.62 11.54
CA LEU A 58 -6.49 11.71 12.12
C LEU A 58 -6.31 11.53 13.63
N GLU A 59 -5.11 11.83 14.15
CA GLU A 59 -4.80 11.79 15.59
C GLU A 59 -5.18 13.09 16.33
N CYS A 60 -5.59 14.15 15.60
CA CYS A 60 -6.01 15.45 16.13
C CYS A 60 -7.54 15.58 16.17
#